data_AF-A0A441Z0X4-F1
#
_entry.id   AF-A0A441Z0X4-F1
#
_cell.length_a   1.000
_cell.length_b   1.000
_cell.length_c   1.000
_cell.angle_alpha   90.00
_cell.angle_beta   90.00
_cell.angle_gamma   90.00
#
_symmetry.space_group_name_H-M   'P 1'
#
loop_
_entity.id
_entity.type
_entity.pdbx_description
1 polymer ?
#
loop_
_entity_poly.entity_id
_entity_poly.type
_entity_poly.pdbx_seq_one_letter_code
_entity_poly.pdbx_strand_id
1 'polypeptide(L)' 'LRREGLVVNHKKLFRLYREEKLAVRRRGGRKRAIGTRAPMLVPLRPDERWSLDFVSDQLTDGRRFRIL' A
#
# COMPACT_ATOMS: atom_id res chain seq x y z
N LEU A 1 23.52 -17.45 9.60
CA LEU A 1 22.52 -18.16 10.46
C LEU A 1 21.85 -19.35 9.77
N ARG A 2 20.71 -19.22 9.05
CA ARG A 2 20.03 -20.39 8.45
C ARG A 2 20.83 -21.09 7.34
N ARG A 3 21.50 -20.31 6.48
CA ARG A 3 22.40 -20.83 5.43
C ARG A 3 23.67 -21.48 5.99
N GLU A 4 24.05 -21.13 7.22
CA GLU A 4 25.23 -21.67 7.92
C GLU A 4 24.83 -22.81 8.88
N GLY A 5 23.58 -23.27 8.87
CA GLY A 5 23.09 -24.34 9.75
C GLY A 5 22.93 -23.96 11.23
N LEU A 6 23.15 -22.70 11.60
CA LEU A 6 23.07 -22.24 12.99
C LEU A 6 21.61 -22.11 13.44
N VAL A 7 21.19 -22.95 14.38
CA VAL A 7 19.87 -22.91 15.02
C VAL A 7 19.95 -22.06 16.29
N VAL A 8 19.46 -20.82 16.21
CA VAL A 8 19.41 -19.90 17.36
C VAL A 8 17.97 -19.61 17.73
N ASN A 9 17.67 -19.56 19.03
CA ASN A 9 16.35 -19.18 19.52
C ASN A 9 15.99 -17.75 19.05
N HIS A 10 14.86 -17.65 18.34
CA HIS A 10 14.27 -16.41 17.85
C HIS A 10 14.25 -15.28 18.90
N LYS A 11 13.91 -15.59 20.16
CA LYS A 11 13.76 -14.58 21.22
C LYS A 11 15.09 -13.95 21.60
N LYS A 12 16.17 -14.75 21.61
CA LYS A 12 17.53 -14.27 21.88
C LYS A 12 18.03 -13.40 20.73
N LEU A 13 17.81 -13.86 19.49
CA LEU A 13 18.19 -13.11 18.29
C LEU A 13 17.51 -11.74 18.24
N PHE A 14 16.19 -11.68 18.48
CA PHE A 14 15.44 -10.43 18.45
C PHE A 14 15.90 -9.43 19.53
N ARG A 15 16.25 -9.93 20.72
CA ARG A 15 16.76 -9.10 21.82
C ARG A 15 18.10 -8.46 21.45
N LEU A 16 19.03 -9.27 20.94
CA LEU A 16 20.33 -8.81 20.48
C LEU A 16 20.20 -7.77 19.36
N TYR A 17 19.34 -8.02 18.36
CA TYR A 17 19.06 -7.03 17.30
C TYR A 17 18.55 -5.69 17.83
N ARG A 18 17.77 -5.71 18.92
CA ARG A 18 17.24 -4.50 19.55
C ARG A 18 18.30 -3.77 20.37
N GLU A 19 19.09 -4.50 21.15
CA GLU A 19 20.20 -3.98 21.97
C GLU A 19 21.28 -3.33 21.09
N GLU A 20 21.65 -4.01 20.01
CA GLU A 20 22.62 -3.54 19.01
C GLU A 20 22.05 -2.48 18.03
N LYS A 21 20.79 -2.07 18.21
CA LYS A 21 20.09 -1.09 17.35
C LYS A 21 20.14 -1.42 15.85
N LEU A 22 20.18 -2.70 15.49
CA LEU A 22 20.25 -3.20 14.12
C LEU A 22 18.89 -3.24 13.40
N ALA A 23 17.84 -2.73 14.04
CA ALA A 23 16.51 -2.70 13.46
C ALA A 23 16.44 -1.70 12.30
N VAL A 24 16.06 -2.20 11.11
CA VAL A 24 15.80 -1.33 9.95
C VAL A 24 14.56 -0.49 10.22
N ARG A 25 14.69 0.84 10.14
CA ARG A 25 13.56 1.76 10.29
C ARG A 25 12.53 1.50 9.19
N ARG A 26 11.32 1.09 9.57
CA ARG A 26 10.18 1.06 8.65
C ARG A 26 9.76 2.49 8.31
N ARG A 27 9.69 2.80 7.01
CA ARG A 27 9.07 4.06 6.56
C ARG A 27 7.60 4.04 6.98
N GLY A 28 7.12 5.13 7.58
CA GLY A 28 5.72 5.26 7.94
C GLY A 28 4.83 5.06 6.70
N GLY A 29 3.74 4.31 6.86
CA GLY A 29 2.78 4.11 5.78
C GLY A 29 2.25 5.46 5.28
N ARG A 30 2.00 5.56 3.97
CA ARG A 30 1.36 6.75 3.38
C ARG A 30 0.00 6.95 4.04
N LYS A 31 -0.22 8.09 4.69
CA LYS A 31 -1.53 8.46 5.23
C LYS A 31 -2.53 8.46 4.08
N ARG A 32 -3.53 7.58 4.13
CA ARG A 32 -4.69 7.63 3.24
C ARG A 32 -5.66 8.68 3.80
N ALA A 33 -6.47 9.29 2.95
CA ALA A 33 -7.54 10.16 3.44
C ALA A 33 -8.49 9.31 4.31
N ILE A 34 -8.59 9.65 5.59
CA ILE A 34 -9.45 8.99 6.60
C ILE A 34 -10.78 9.74 6.77
N GLY A 35 -11.01 10.81 6.01
CA GLY A 35 -12.25 11.59 6.05
C GLY A 35 -13.35 11.00 5.16
N THR A 36 -14.61 11.20 5.59
CA THR A 36 -15.79 10.96 4.76
C THR A 36 -15.76 11.88 3.56
N ARG A 37 -15.82 11.33 2.35
CA ARG A 37 -15.98 12.14 1.13
C ARG A 37 -17.32 12.88 1.22
N ALA A 38 -17.33 14.16 0.84
CA ALA A 38 -18.59 14.89 0.69
C ALA A 38 -19.54 14.09 -0.22
N PRO A 39 -20.86 14.07 0.09
CA PRO A 39 -21.83 13.35 -0.73
C PRO A 39 -21.78 13.88 -2.17
N MET A 40 -21.92 12.98 -3.14
CA MET A 40 -21.96 13.36 -4.55
C MET A 40 -23.22 14.18 -4.82
N LEU A 41 -23.07 15.32 -5.50
CA LEU A 41 -24.19 16.13 -5.96
C LEU A 41 -24.93 15.42 -7.09
N VAL A 42 -26.27 15.40 -6.99
CA VAL A 42 -27.16 14.88 -8.03
C VAL A 42 -27.50 16.03 -8.99
N PRO A 43 -27.29 15.88 -10.31
CA PRO A 43 -27.66 16.91 -11.28
C PRO A 43 -29.19 17.10 -11.32
N LEU A 44 -29.64 18.33 -11.52
CA LEU A 44 -31.04 18.72 -11.56
C LEU A 44 -31.59 18.75 -13.00
N ARG A 45 -30.70 18.89 -13.99
CA ARG A 45 -31.04 18.94 -15.41
C ARG A 45 -30.15 18.00 -16.23
N PRO A 46 -30.62 17.59 -17.43
CA PRO A 46 -29.76 16.91 -18.40
C PRO A 46 -28.48 17.72 -18.68
N ASP A 47 -27.38 17.02 -18.97
CA ASP A 47 -26.07 17.57 -19.35
C ASP A 47 -25.36 18.49 -18.34
N GLU A 48 -25.88 18.63 -17.12
CA GLU A 48 -25.22 19.39 -16.04
C GLU A 48 -23.95 18.72 -15.49
N ARG A 49 -23.78 17.41 -15.73
CA ARG A 49 -22.65 16.64 -15.21
C ARG A 49 -22.09 15.68 -16.25
N TRP A 50 -20.79 15.82 -16.48
CA TRP A 50 -19.98 14.91 -17.28
C TRP A 50 -18.96 14.27 -16.34
N SER A 51 -19.05 12.95 -16.14
CA SER A 51 -18.08 12.18 -15.36
C SER A 51 -17.07 11.54 -16.28
N LEU A 52 -15.78 11.73 -15.96
CA LEU A 52 -14.68 11.01 -16.58
C LEU A 52 -14.19 9.96 -15.58
N ASP A 53 -14.30 8.69 -15.95
CA ASP A 53 -13.85 7.57 -15.13
C ASP A 53 -12.67 6.87 -15.80
N PHE A 54 -11.75 6.34 -14.99
CA PHE A 54 -10.60 5.62 -15.50
C PHE A 54 -10.94 4.14 -15.67
N VAL A 55 -10.49 3.53 -16.77
CA VAL A 55 -10.47 2.08 -16.90
C VAL A 55 -9.09 1.57 -16.53
N SER A 56 -9.03 0.54 -15.67
CA SER A 56 -7.79 -0.12 -15.29
C SER A 56 -7.88 -1.59 -15.64
N ASP A 57 -6.86 -2.11 -16.32
CA ASP A 57 -6.79 -3.53 -16.67
C ASP A 57 -5.34 -4.05 -16.63
N GLN A 58 -5.18 -5.36 -16.77
CA GLN A 58 -3.90 -6.06 -16.77
C GLN A 58 -3.77 -6.92 -18.02
N LEU A 59 -2.66 -6.73 -18.72
CA LEU A 59 -2.30 -7.55 -19.87
C LEU A 59 -1.85 -8.95 -19.43
N THR A 60 -1.86 -9.90 -20.36
CA THR A 60 -1.45 -11.29 -20.11
C THR A 60 0.02 -11.42 -19.67
N ASP A 61 0.86 -10.43 -19.98
CA ASP A 61 2.26 -10.33 -19.54
C ASP A 61 2.42 -9.74 -18.12
N GLY A 62 1.32 -9.43 -17.43
CA GLY A 62 1.29 -8.90 -16.07
C GLY A 62 1.44 -7.37 -15.99
N ARG A 63 1.62 -6.67 -17.10
CA ARG A 63 1.69 -5.21 -17.10
C ARG A 63 0.30 -4.62 -16.85
N ARG A 64 0.24 -3.69 -15.90
CA ARG A 64 -0.99 -2.96 -15.56
C ARG A 64 -1.00 -1.64 -16.29
N PHE A 65 -2.14 -1.28 -16.86
CA PHE A 65 -2.33 0.02 -17.49
C PHE A 65 -3.62 0.67 -17.01
N ARG A 66 -3.67 2.00 -17.12
CA ARG A 66 -4.84 2.79 -16.76
C ARG A 66 -5.05 3.87 -17.81
N ILE A 67 -6.24 3.91 -18.38
CA ILE A 67 -6.64 4.87 -19.41
C ILE A 67 -7.74 5.79 -18.89
N LEU A 68 -7.81 6.96 -19.53
CA LEU A 68 -8.83 7.99 -19.37
C LEU A 68 -9.77 7.96 -20.57
#